data_AF-A0A962NPF0-F1
#
_entry.id   AF-A0A962NPF0-F1
#
_cell.length_a   1.000
_cell.length_b   1.000
_cell.length_c   1.000
_cell.angle_alpha   90.00
_cell.angle_beta   90.00
_cell.angle_gamma   90.00
#
_symmetry.space_group_name_H-M   'P 1'
#
loop_
_entity.id
_entity.type
_entity.pdbx_description
1 polymer ?
#
loop_
_entity_poly.entity_id
_entity_poly.type
_entity_poly.pdbx_seq_one_letter_code
_entity_poly.pdbx_strand_id
1 'polypeptide(L)'
;MSDEIKDRLRNSAEACLKSYEAWAGNKKDGGKREDLQDTVHELRKVASRLEIEIAISERNESGNKQIPIPPHRDARGRGNNNDAADDEKNNGNQAAPAQAASSGVTVEKSSRPRRRPAPQKSAGGEG
;
A
#
# COMPACT_ATOMS: atom_id res chain seq x y z
N MET A 1 -15.03 19.06 3.46
CA MET A 1 -14.16 18.87 4.64
C MET A 1 -14.97 18.10 5.65
N SER A 2 -14.60 16.87 6.00
CA SER A 2 -15.25 16.16 7.11
C SER A 2 -15.13 17.02 8.37
N ASP A 3 -16.22 17.22 9.11
CA ASP A 3 -16.19 18.00 10.37
C ASP A 3 -15.10 17.47 11.33
N GLU A 4 -14.84 16.17 11.28
CA GLU A 4 -13.76 15.50 12.01
C GLU A 4 -12.36 16.05 11.66
N ILE A 5 -12.07 16.29 10.38
CA ILE A 5 -10.74 16.78 9.94
C ILE A 5 -10.54 18.23 10.35
N LYS A 6 -11.61 19.04 10.29
CA LYS A 6 -11.59 20.42 10.75
C LYS A 6 -11.27 20.51 12.24
N ASP A 7 -11.92 19.67 13.05
CA ASP A 7 -11.68 19.64 14.49
C ASP A 7 -10.30 19.06 14.83
N ARG A 8 -9.86 18.00 14.15
CA ARG A 8 -8.50 17.46 14.31
C ARG A 8 -7.42 18.47 13.92
N LEU A 9 -7.62 19.24 12.85
CA LEU A 9 -6.68 20.29 12.44
C LEU A 9 -6.56 21.36 13.52
N ARG A 10 -7.69 21.86 14.05
CA ARG A 10 -7.69 22.85 15.14
C ARG A 10 -6.98 22.31 16.38
N ASN A 11 -7.39 21.14 16.85
CA ASN A 11 -6.88 20.56 18.09
C ASN A 11 -5.37 20.25 17.99
N SER A 12 -4.92 19.67 16.85
CA SER A 12 -3.49 19.35 16.66
C SER A 12 -2.63 20.60 16.51
N ALA A 13 -3.10 21.64 15.79
CA ALA A 13 -2.38 22.89 15.67
C ALA A 13 -2.28 23.62 17.01
N GLU A 14 -3.38 23.70 17.77
CA GLU A 14 -3.38 24.29 19.11
C GLU A 14 -2.47 23.53 20.07
N ALA A 15 -2.49 22.19 20.05
CA ALA A 15 -1.61 21.38 20.89
C ALA A 15 -0.13 21.59 20.51
N CYS A 16 0.18 21.63 19.22
CA CYS A 16 1.53 21.89 18.71
C CYS A 16 2.04 23.30 19.09
N LEU A 17 1.17 24.30 19.08
CA LEU A 17 1.55 25.65 19.50
C LEU A 17 1.85 25.69 21.01
N LYS A 18 0.98 25.09 21.83
CA LYS A 18 1.15 25.03 23.29
C LYS A 18 2.43 24.29 23.69
N SER A 19 2.71 23.13 23.08
CA SER A 19 3.93 22.36 23.34
C SER A 19 5.18 23.12 22.89
N TYR A 20 5.10 23.85 21.77
CA TYR A 20 6.19 24.69 21.28
C TYR A 20 6.51 25.82 22.25
N GLU A 21 5.50 26.55 22.73
CA GLU A 21 5.69 27.62 23.72
C GLU A 21 6.30 27.07 25.02
N ALA A 22 5.82 25.92 25.50
CA ALA A 22 6.33 25.28 26.69
C ALA A 22 7.82 24.86 26.55
N TRP A 23 8.18 24.26 25.42
CA TRP A 23 9.56 23.89 25.10
C TRP A 23 10.45 25.12 24.86
N ALA A 24 9.95 26.14 24.18
CA ALA A 24 10.69 27.37 23.91
C ALA A 24 11.06 28.11 25.21
N GLY A 25 10.18 28.07 26.22
CA GLY A 25 10.44 28.60 27.55
C GLY A 25 11.47 27.80 28.37
N ASN A 26 11.71 26.52 28.05
CA ASN A 26 12.74 25.71 28.71
C ASN A 26 13.33 24.66 27.75
N LYS A 27 14.25 25.08 26.87
CA LYS A 27 14.80 24.25 25.78
C LYS A 27 15.65 23.06 26.23
N LYS A 28 16.07 23.02 27.50
CA LYS A 28 16.88 21.93 28.08
C LYS A 28 16.01 20.79 28.61
N ASP A 29 14.71 21.00 28.69
CA ASP A 29 13.76 19.99 29.16
C ASP A 29 13.52 18.95 28.06
N GLY A 30 13.99 17.73 28.31
CA GLY A 30 13.82 16.60 27.39
C GLY A 30 12.37 16.19 27.21
N GLY A 31 11.56 16.22 28.27
CA GLY A 31 10.15 15.83 28.22
C GLY A 31 9.34 16.77 27.33
N LYS A 32 9.54 18.09 27.50
CA LYS A 32 8.86 19.09 26.65
C LYS A 32 9.28 19.00 25.17
N ARG A 33 10.52 18.58 24.91
CA ARG A 33 10.99 18.33 23.54
C ARG A 33 10.27 17.12 22.96
N GLU A 34 10.09 16.04 23.71
CA GLU A 34 9.34 14.86 23.28
C GLU A 34 7.86 15.20 23.04
N ASP A 35 7.21 15.92 23.96
CA ASP A 35 5.82 16.40 23.79
C ASP A 35 5.65 17.26 22.52
N LEU A 36 6.62 18.12 22.23
CA LEU A 36 6.63 18.90 20.99
C LEU A 36 6.76 17.98 19.76
N GLN A 37 7.62 16.96 19.82
CA GLN A 37 7.75 16.01 18.71
C GLN A 37 6.43 15.27 18.45
N ASP A 38 5.77 14.79 19.50
CA ASP A 38 4.50 14.06 19.39
C ASP A 38 3.39 14.94 18.78
N THR A 39 3.24 16.16 19.26
CA THR A 39 2.26 17.11 18.71
C THR A 39 2.57 17.51 17.26
N VAL A 40 3.84 17.64 16.89
CA VAL A 40 4.25 17.83 15.48
C VAL A 40 3.92 16.60 14.63
N HIS A 41 4.10 15.38 15.17
CA HIS A 41 3.74 14.15 14.47
C HIS A 41 2.24 14.06 14.19
N GLU A 42 1.40 14.43 15.16
CA GLU A 42 -0.06 14.50 14.93
C GLU A 42 -0.42 15.54 13.87
N LEU A 43 0.19 16.73 13.90
CA LEU A 43 -0.05 17.75 12.88
C LEU A 43 0.32 17.26 11.47
N ARG A 44 1.42 16.50 11.33
CA ARG A 44 1.80 15.88 10.04
C ARG A 44 0.77 14.88 9.54
N LYS A 45 0.18 14.05 10.42
CA LYS A 45 -0.87 13.10 10.02
C LYS A 45 -2.08 13.85 9.43
N VAL A 46 -2.47 14.96 10.05
CA VAL A 46 -3.57 15.80 9.55
C VAL A 46 -3.19 16.47 8.22
N ALA A 47 -1.98 17.00 8.10
CA ALA A 47 -1.49 17.60 6.85
C ALA A 47 -1.52 16.61 5.68
N SER A 48 -0.99 15.39 5.87
CA SER A 48 -1.03 14.34 4.83
C SER A 48 -2.46 13.97 4.42
N ARG A 49 -3.42 14.02 5.35
CA ARG A 49 -4.83 13.78 5.01
C ARG A 49 -5.39 14.88 4.12
N LEU A 50 -5.07 16.14 4.40
CA LEU A 50 -5.48 17.28 3.57
C LEU A 50 -4.86 17.20 2.16
N GLU A 51 -3.59 16.84 2.06
CA GLU A 51 -2.90 16.62 0.78
C GLU A 51 -3.61 15.55 -0.08
N ILE A 52 -4.06 14.46 0.54
CA ILE A 52 -4.86 13.43 -0.15
C ILE A 52 -6.19 14.01 -0.66
N GLU A 53 -6.90 14.82 0.14
CA GLU A 53 -8.17 15.43 -0.29
C GLU A 53 -7.96 16.39 -1.47
N ILE A 54 -6.87 17.16 -1.46
CA ILE A 54 -6.48 18.03 -2.58
C ILE A 54 -6.24 17.18 -3.83
N ALA A 55 -5.41 16.15 -3.74
CA ALA A 55 -5.11 15.27 -4.87
C ALA A 55 -6.36 14.54 -5.41
N ILE A 56 -7.30 14.16 -4.54
CA ILE A 56 -8.59 13.58 -4.96
C ILE A 56 -9.44 14.62 -5.68
N SER A 57 -9.49 15.87 -5.18
CA SER A 57 -10.22 16.95 -5.83
C SER A 57 -9.67 17.24 -7.22
N GLU A 58 -8.34 17.35 -7.36
CA GLU A 58 -7.65 17.54 -8.64
C GLU A 58 -7.90 16.37 -9.60
N ARG A 59 -7.87 15.12 -9.10
CA ARG A 59 -8.21 13.95 -9.90
C ARG A 59 -9.67 13.98 -10.36
N ASN A 60 -10.61 14.37 -9.51
CA ASN A 60 -12.02 14.42 -9.90
C ASN A 60 -12.27 15.51 -10.95
N GLU A 61 -11.55 16.63 -10.86
CA GLU A 61 -11.57 17.69 -11.87
C GLU A 61 -10.94 17.25 -13.21
N SER A 62 -9.85 16.48 -13.16
CA SER A 62 -9.09 16.06 -14.35
C SER A 62 -9.52 14.72 -14.95
N GLY A 63 -10.10 13.82 -14.14
CA GLY A 63 -10.35 12.41 -14.43
C GLY A 63 -11.62 12.13 -15.24
N ASN A 64 -12.49 13.13 -15.45
CA ASN A 64 -13.65 13.00 -16.32
C ASN A 64 -13.34 13.23 -17.81
N LYS A 65 -12.06 13.45 -18.17
CA LYS A 65 -11.65 13.43 -19.57
C LYS A 65 -11.61 11.98 -20.04
N GLN A 66 -12.73 11.49 -20.57
CA GLN A 66 -12.79 10.17 -21.20
C GLN A 66 -11.63 10.06 -22.19
N ILE A 67 -10.69 9.16 -21.90
CA ILE A 67 -9.56 8.89 -22.78
C ILE A 67 -10.16 8.41 -24.10
N PRO A 68 -9.90 9.10 -25.22
CA PRO A 68 -10.42 8.68 -26.51
C PRO A 68 -10.01 7.23 -26.77
N ILE A 69 -10.97 6.37 -27.09
CA ILE A 69 -10.67 5.00 -27.46
C ILE A 69 -9.87 5.04 -28.76
N PRO A 70 -8.68 4.42 -28.83
CA PRO A 70 -7.92 4.39 -30.07
C PRO A 70 -8.71 3.69 -31.18
N PRO A 71 -8.63 4.15 -32.45
CA PRO A 71 -9.45 3.66 -33.56
C PRO A 71 -9.27 2.17 -33.88
N HIS A 72 -8.20 1.53 -33.38
CA HIS A 72 -7.97 0.10 -33.53
C HIS A 72 -8.68 -0.76 -32.47
N ARG A 73 -9.25 -0.15 -31.41
CA ARG A 73 -9.89 -0.88 -30.30
C ARG A 73 -11.37 -1.19 -30.57
N ASP A 74 -12.06 -0.38 -31.38
CA ASP A 74 -13.47 -0.58 -31.74
C ASP A 74 -13.68 -1.71 -32.76
N ALA A 75 -12.64 -2.12 -33.49
CA ALA A 75 -12.71 -3.20 -34.48
C ALA A 75 -12.81 -4.61 -33.86
N ARG A 76 -12.53 -4.76 -32.55
CA ARG A 76 -12.79 -6.00 -31.80
C ARG A 76 -14.11 -5.91 -31.04
N GLY A 77 -15.12 -5.37 -31.71
CA GLY A 77 -16.51 -5.45 -31.28
C GLY A 77 -16.83 -6.88 -30.85
N ARG A 78 -17.52 -6.98 -29.71
CA ARG A 78 -18.02 -8.23 -29.10
C ARG A 78 -18.71 -9.09 -30.16
N GLY A 79 -17.98 -10.05 -30.72
CA GLY A 79 -18.46 -11.00 -31.70
C GLY A 79 -18.51 -12.39 -31.11
N ASN A 80 -19.74 -12.84 -30.85
CA ASN A 80 -20.26 -14.20 -30.83
C ASN A 80 -19.71 -15.29 -29.88
N ASN A 81 -20.63 -15.66 -29.00
CA ASN A 81 -20.91 -16.94 -28.34
C ASN A 81 -20.46 -18.24 -29.04
N ASN A 82 -20.13 -19.19 -28.15
CA ASN A 82 -20.32 -20.66 -28.17
C ASN A 82 -19.23 -21.59 -28.75
N ASP A 83 -18.99 -22.62 -27.93
CA ASP A 83 -18.43 -23.94 -28.23
C ASP A 83 -16.91 -24.10 -28.34
N ALA A 84 -16.25 -24.54 -27.26
CA ALA A 84 -15.57 -25.85 -27.21
C ALA A 84 -14.68 -26.03 -25.96
N ALA A 85 -14.97 -27.12 -25.24
CA ALA A 85 -14.03 -28.04 -24.60
C ALA A 85 -13.22 -27.58 -23.37
N ASP A 86 -13.65 -28.15 -22.24
CA ASP A 86 -12.86 -28.93 -21.28
C ASP A 86 -11.51 -28.39 -20.76
N ASP A 87 -11.55 -28.14 -19.46
CA ASP A 87 -10.57 -28.53 -18.44
C ASP A 87 -9.41 -29.43 -18.93
N GLU A 88 -8.18 -28.92 -18.83
CA GLU A 88 -6.96 -29.62 -18.37
C GLU A 88 -5.70 -28.84 -18.82
N LYS A 89 -5.19 -27.94 -17.97
CA LYS A 89 -3.83 -27.38 -18.15
C LYS A 89 -2.82 -28.21 -17.36
N ASN A 90 -2.33 -29.27 -17.99
CA ASN A 90 -1.13 -29.99 -17.56
C ASN A 90 0.08 -29.60 -18.42
N ASN A 91 1.08 -29.01 -17.75
CA ASN A 91 2.53 -29.03 -17.99
C ASN A 91 3.11 -28.58 -19.35
N GLY A 92 3.98 -27.57 -19.27
CA GLY A 92 4.83 -27.15 -20.38
C GLY A 92 5.94 -26.19 -19.91
N ASN A 93 6.89 -26.73 -19.17
CA ASN A 93 8.16 -26.10 -18.83
C ASN A 93 8.89 -25.68 -20.13
N GLN A 94 8.85 -24.39 -20.50
CA GLN A 94 9.67 -23.84 -21.58
C GLN A 94 10.65 -22.81 -21.02
N ALA A 95 11.85 -23.29 -20.75
CA ALA A 95 13.03 -22.46 -20.55
C ALA A 95 13.40 -21.75 -21.86
N ALA A 96 13.51 -20.42 -21.83
CA ALA A 96 14.13 -19.64 -22.89
C ALA A 96 15.59 -19.33 -22.51
N PRO A 97 16.55 -19.40 -23.46
CA PRO A 97 17.98 -19.39 -23.15
C PRO A 97 18.50 -17.99 -22.83
N ALA A 98 19.35 -17.93 -21.80
CA ALA A 98 20.11 -16.73 -21.44
C ALA A 98 21.35 -16.60 -22.34
N GLN A 99 21.55 -15.44 -22.93
CA GLN A 99 22.88 -14.96 -23.32
C GLN A 99 23.00 -13.46 -23.02
N ALA A 100 23.84 -13.14 -22.03
CA ALA A 100 25.02 -12.27 -22.16
C ALA A 100 25.48 -11.79 -20.78
N ALA A 101 26.75 -12.05 -20.49
CA ALA A 101 27.42 -11.87 -19.21
C ALA A 101 27.61 -10.39 -18.80
N SER A 102 27.68 -10.12 -17.49
CA SER A 102 28.96 -9.77 -16.83
C SER A 102 28.78 -9.35 -15.37
N SER A 103 29.77 -9.72 -14.57
CA SER A 103 30.20 -9.06 -13.32
C SER A 103 29.43 -9.33 -12.02
N GLY A 104 29.93 -10.33 -11.28
CA GLY A 104 30.37 -10.11 -9.89
C GLY A 104 29.34 -10.31 -8.77
N VAL A 105 29.77 -11.09 -7.77
CA VAL A 105 29.18 -11.31 -6.43
C VAL A 105 28.19 -12.48 -6.34
N THR A 106 28.69 -13.61 -5.85
CA THR A 106 27.91 -14.74 -5.36
C THR A 106 27.28 -14.38 -4.01
N VAL A 107 25.96 -14.17 -3.97
CA VAL A 107 25.19 -14.16 -2.72
C VAL A 107 24.44 -15.48 -2.63
N GLU A 108 24.92 -16.39 -1.76
CA GLU A 108 24.21 -17.62 -1.40
C GLU A 108 22.82 -17.27 -0.84
N LYS A 109 21.77 -17.71 -1.53
CA LYS A 109 20.40 -17.59 -1.04
C LYS A 109 20.18 -18.59 0.09
N SER A 110 20.13 -18.07 1.32
CA SER A 110 19.79 -18.82 2.54
C SER A 110 18.52 -19.65 2.38
N SER A 111 18.63 -20.97 2.46
CA SER A 111 17.51 -21.91 2.51
C SER A 111 16.72 -21.73 3.81
N ARG A 112 15.51 -21.16 3.73
CA ARG A 112 14.57 -21.16 4.86
C ARG A 112 14.03 -22.59 5.10
N PRO A 113 14.02 -23.12 6.33
CA PRO A 113 13.48 -24.44 6.59
C PRO A 113 11.94 -24.46 6.43
N ARG A 114 11.43 -25.37 5.58
CA ARG A 114 10.00 -25.67 5.47
C ARG A 114 9.50 -26.30 6.77
N ARG A 115 8.54 -25.66 7.45
CA ARG A 115 7.78 -26.26 8.57
C ARG A 115 7.00 -27.48 8.06
N ARG A 116 7.24 -28.65 8.64
CA ARG A 116 6.44 -29.87 8.41
C ARG A 116 5.08 -29.71 9.13
N PRO A 117 3.94 -30.07 8.51
CA PRO A 117 2.67 -30.14 9.24
C PRO A 117 2.69 -31.32 10.23
N ALA A 118 2.08 -31.13 11.39
CA ALA A 118 1.95 -32.17 12.42
C ALA A 118 0.93 -33.26 12.00
N PRO A 119 1.14 -34.53 12.36
CA PRO A 119 0.17 -35.59 12.09
C PRO A 119 -1.07 -35.44 13.00
N GLN A 120 -2.26 -35.49 12.39
CA GLN A 120 -3.54 -35.53 13.10
C GLN A 120 -3.67 -36.87 13.86
N LYS A 121 -3.94 -36.80 15.17
CA LYS A 121 -4.37 -37.95 15.97
C LYS A 121 -5.79 -38.35 15.53
N SER A 122 -5.93 -39.54 14.96
CA SER A 122 -7.23 -40.21 14.84
C SER A 122 -7.64 -40.74 16.22
N ALA A 123 -8.57 -40.07 16.87
CA ALA A 123 -9.22 -40.55 18.08
C ALA A 123 -10.55 -41.22 17.72
N GLY A 124 -10.61 -42.53 17.94
CA GLY A 124 -11.79 -43.27 18.43
C GLY A 124 -12.89 -43.67 17.44
N GLY A 125 -13.38 -44.92 17.59
CA GLY A 125 -14.79 -45.25 17.34
C GLY A 125 -15.07 -46.60 16.67
N GLU A 126 -15.16 -47.65 17.48
CA GLU A 126 -16.16 -48.75 17.50
C GLU A 126 -16.60 -49.49 16.21
N GLY A 127 -16.61 -50.82 16.31
CA GLY A 127 -17.19 -51.78 15.38
C GLY A 127 -16.74 -53.20 15.68
#